data_AF-A0A1J1GQ66-F1
#
_entry.id   AF-A0A1J1GQ66-F1
#
_cell.length_a   1.000
_cell.length_b   1.000
_cell.length_c   1.000
_cell.angle_alpha   90.00
_cell.angle_beta   90.00
_cell.angle_gamma   90.00
#
_symmetry.space_group_name_H-M   'P 1'
#
loop_
_entity.id
_entity.type
_entity.pdbx_description
1 polymer ?
#
loop_
_entity_poly.entity_id
_entity_poly.type
_entity_poly.pdbx_seq_one_letter_code
_entity_poly.pdbx_strand_id
1 'polypeptide(L)'
;MPKFNFFPKVNLLAYVKKIKIKYNPCSTYNDNCRKLIHHIEAKQKKNKFLNLEYTLELIDYNEEPLIEIEMQNSKVFKFNPENYNLLEIQRVINNDQQQRKIHKKKKKKKKKNFYNSKTSKENSISSLLICLFIDISKLLNDRLVNWIHSSLFIMLYEY
;
A
#
# COMPACT_ATOMS: atom_id res chain seq x y z
N MET A 1 7.70 -12.31 -25.39
CA MET A 1 7.07 -11.86 -24.13
C MET A 1 7.12 -10.34 -24.05
N PRO A 2 5.99 -9.65 -23.79
CA PRO A 2 6.01 -8.21 -23.56
C PRO A 2 6.71 -7.89 -22.23
N LYS A 3 7.66 -6.93 -22.23
CA LYS A 3 8.35 -6.47 -21.02
C LYS A 3 7.34 -5.75 -20.12
N PHE A 4 6.86 -6.44 -19.08
CA PHE A 4 5.98 -5.86 -18.07
C PHE A 4 6.76 -4.83 -17.23
N ASN A 5 6.49 -3.54 -17.42
CA ASN A 5 7.02 -2.49 -16.54
C ASN A 5 6.23 -2.49 -15.24
N PHE A 6 6.68 -3.27 -14.25
CA PHE A 6 6.07 -3.33 -12.91
C PHE A 6 6.04 -1.98 -12.17
N PHE A 7 6.82 -1.01 -12.65
CA PHE A 7 6.87 0.35 -12.11
C PHE A 7 6.84 1.34 -13.29
N PRO A 8 5.66 1.82 -13.71
CA PRO A 8 5.60 2.92 -14.66
C PRO A 8 6.39 4.10 -14.09
N LYS A 9 7.23 4.72 -14.93
CA LYS A 9 7.96 5.96 -14.59
C LYS A 9 6.91 7.03 -14.29
N VAL A 10 6.64 7.23 -13.01
CA VAL A 10 5.66 8.18 -12.55
C VAL A 10 6.26 9.58 -12.57
N ASN A 11 5.50 10.53 -13.12
CA ASN A 11 5.90 11.93 -13.21
C ASN A 11 6.01 12.51 -11.79
N LEU A 12 7.08 13.27 -11.47
CA LEU A 12 7.32 13.87 -10.14
C LEU A 12 6.05 14.52 -9.58
N LEU A 13 5.45 15.36 -10.41
CA LEU A 13 4.41 16.31 -10.05
C LEU A 13 3.05 15.64 -9.79
N ALA A 14 2.89 14.36 -10.15
CA ALA A 14 1.63 13.64 -9.94
C ALA A 14 1.32 13.41 -8.45
N TYR A 15 2.36 13.36 -7.60
CA TYR A 15 2.22 13.05 -6.17
C TYR A 15 2.61 14.21 -5.27
N VAL A 16 2.99 15.34 -5.86
CA VAL A 16 3.35 16.56 -5.14
C VAL A 16 2.07 17.35 -4.93
N LYS A 17 1.90 17.84 -3.70
CA LYS A 17 0.79 18.69 -3.31
C LYS A 17 1.19 20.16 -3.44
N LYS A 18 2.35 20.52 -2.90
CA LYS A 18 2.86 21.89 -2.92
C LYS A 18 4.35 21.92 -3.21
N ILE A 19 4.80 22.88 -4.01
CA ILE A 19 6.22 23.21 -4.21
C ILE A 19 6.43 24.66 -3.82
N LYS A 20 7.32 24.88 -2.86
CA LYS A 20 7.85 26.19 -2.48
C LYS A 20 9.28 26.31 -2.97
N ILE A 21 9.56 27.36 -3.74
CA ILE A 21 10.92 27.66 -4.18
C ILE A 21 11.28 29.03 -3.63
N LYS A 22 12.25 29.04 -2.70
CA LYS A 22 12.92 30.23 -2.22
C LYS A 22 14.18 30.44 -3.04
N TYR A 23 14.24 31.51 -3.83
CA TYR A 23 15.40 31.76 -4.69
C TYR A 23 15.82 33.22 -4.68
N ASN A 24 17.13 33.43 -4.81
CA ASN A 24 17.74 34.74 -4.94
C ASN A 24 18.09 34.99 -6.42
N PRO A 25 17.60 36.09 -7.04
CA PRO A 25 17.85 36.37 -8.45
C PRO A 25 19.32 36.63 -8.79
N CYS A 26 20.11 37.16 -7.84
CA CYS A 26 21.52 37.53 -7.99
C CYS A 26 22.51 36.41 -7.61
N SER A 27 22.04 35.29 -7.05
CA SER A 27 22.91 34.16 -6.73
C SER A 27 23.38 33.43 -8.00
N THR A 28 24.66 33.05 -8.04
CA THR A 28 25.28 32.25 -9.10
C THR A 28 24.65 30.85 -9.24
N TYR A 29 24.00 30.35 -8.20
CA TYR A 29 23.43 29.00 -8.15
C TYR A 29 21.95 28.92 -8.59
N ASN A 30 21.41 30.04 -9.11
CA ASN A 30 20.00 30.20 -9.47
C ASN A 30 19.61 29.46 -10.77
N ASP A 31 20.55 28.97 -11.57
CA ASP A 31 20.22 28.29 -12.83
C ASP A 31 19.41 27.01 -12.63
N ASN A 32 19.67 26.28 -11.54
CA ASN A 32 18.90 25.08 -11.19
C ASN A 32 17.48 25.44 -10.76
N CYS A 33 17.32 26.50 -9.97
CA CYS A 33 16.02 27.05 -9.59
C CYS A 33 15.24 27.50 -10.83
N ARG A 34 15.84 28.29 -11.73
CA ARG A 34 15.21 28.73 -12.98
C ARG A 34 14.79 27.58 -13.87
N LYS A 35 15.64 26.57 -14.05
CA LYS A 35 15.30 25.34 -14.79
C LYS A 35 14.12 24.60 -14.16
N LEU A 36 14.08 24.51 -12.83
CA LEU A 36 12.97 23.89 -12.10
C LEU A 36 11.68 24.68 -12.26
N ILE A 37 11.73 26.00 -12.09
CA ILE A 37 10.61 26.94 -12.28
C ILE A 37 10.00 26.75 -13.67
N HIS A 38 10.81 26.89 -14.73
CA HIS A 38 10.35 26.73 -16.11
C HIS A 38 9.77 25.34 -16.39
N HIS A 39 10.37 24.28 -15.83
CA HIS A 39 9.88 22.93 -16.00
C HIS A 39 8.52 22.71 -15.30
N ILE A 40 8.29 23.32 -14.13
CA ILE A 40 7.00 23.28 -13.43
C ILE A 40 5.95 24.06 -14.22
N GLU A 41 6.25 25.30 -14.62
CA GLU A 41 5.35 26.15 -15.41
C GLU A 41 4.95 25.48 -16.73
N ALA A 42 5.91 24.91 -17.46
CA ALA A 42 5.64 24.21 -18.72
C ALA A 42 4.76 22.97 -18.52
N LYS A 43 4.80 22.32 -17.35
CA LYS A 43 3.95 21.17 -17.03
C LYS A 43 2.58 21.57 -16.49
N GLN A 44 2.48 22.68 -15.75
CA GLN A 44 1.21 23.28 -15.32
C GLN A 44 0.41 23.81 -16.52
N LYS A 45 1.05 24.55 -17.45
CA LYS A 45 0.42 25.05 -18.69
C LYS A 45 -0.15 23.93 -19.57
N LYS A 46 0.39 22.72 -19.47
CA LYS A 46 -0.12 21.53 -20.18
C LYS A 46 -1.33 20.89 -19.49
N ASN A 47 -1.91 21.52 -18.46
CA ASN A 47 -3.07 21.06 -17.67
C ASN A 47 -2.96 19.63 -17.13
N LYS A 48 -1.74 19.08 -17.01
CA LYS A 48 -1.53 17.71 -16.52
C LYS A 48 -1.67 17.60 -14.99
N PHE A 49 -1.53 18.72 -14.27
CA PHE A 49 -1.42 18.75 -12.81
C PHE A 49 -2.20 19.94 -12.24
N LEU A 50 -3.54 19.87 -12.30
CA LEU A 50 -4.44 20.92 -11.79
C LEU A 50 -4.38 21.11 -10.26
N ASN A 51 -3.95 20.08 -9.52
CA ASN A 51 -3.94 20.08 -8.05
C ASN A 51 -2.58 20.46 -7.45
N LEU A 52 -1.62 20.92 -8.26
CA LEU A 52 -0.28 21.27 -7.80
C LEU A 52 -0.25 22.75 -7.39
N GLU A 53 -0.11 23.00 -6.09
CA GLU A 53 0.13 24.36 -5.58
C GLU A 53 1.60 24.73 -5.75
N TYR A 54 1.85 25.91 -6.31
CA TYR A 54 3.20 26.39 -6.60
C TYR A 54 3.39 27.78 -6.04
N THR A 55 4.43 27.98 -5.22
CA THR A 55 4.75 29.26 -4.59
C THR A 55 6.21 29.61 -4.84
N LEU A 56 6.44 30.81 -5.35
CA LEU A 56 7.75 31.41 -5.55
C LEU A 56 7.96 32.50 -4.50
N GLU A 57 9.05 32.40 -3.75
CA GLU A 57 9.44 33.40 -2.76
C GLU A 57 10.83 33.93 -3.12
N LEU A 58 10.92 35.25 -3.25
CA LEU A 58 12.18 35.96 -3.39
C LEU A 58 12.75 36.16 -1.99
N ILE A 59 14.01 35.81 -1.82
CA ILE A 59 14.73 35.91 -0.54
C ILE A 59 15.86 36.94 -0.65
N ASP A 60 16.23 37.50 0.50
CA ASP A 60 17.30 38.49 0.62
C ASP A 60 18.68 37.86 0.36
N TYR A 61 19.69 38.72 0.16
CA TYR A 61 21.07 38.32 -0.14
C TYR A 61 21.74 37.44 0.92
N ASN A 62 21.31 37.57 2.17
CA ASN A 62 21.89 36.84 3.29
C ASN A 62 21.20 35.50 3.58
N GLU A 63 20.09 35.20 2.89
CA GLU A 63 19.35 33.96 3.09
C GLU A 63 19.74 32.89 2.06
N GLU A 64 19.78 31.64 2.51
CA GLU A 64 20.11 30.51 1.66
C GLU A 64 18.92 30.08 0.78
N PRO A 65 19.15 29.80 -0.52
CA PRO A 65 18.10 29.33 -1.40
C PRO A 65 17.63 27.93 -0.99
N LEU A 66 16.33 27.68 -1.08
CA LEU A 66 15.73 26.45 -0.58
C LEU A 66 14.57 26.00 -1.45
N ILE A 67 14.57 24.71 -1.80
CA ILE A 67 13.46 24.06 -2.49
C ILE A 67 12.74 23.16 -1.49
N GLU A 68 11.49 23.49 -1.20
CA GLU A 68 10.61 22.70 -0.34
C GLU A 68 9.52 22.02 -1.18
N ILE A 69 9.45 20.70 -1.09
CA ILE A 69 8.47 19.88 -1.82
C ILE A 69 7.61 19.13 -0.81
N GLU A 70 6.33 19.49 -0.74
CA GLU A 70 5.33 18.79 0.05
C GLU A 70 4.60 17.77 -0.82
N MET A 71 4.68 16.50 -0.44
CA MET A 71 3.94 15.43 -1.11
C MET A 71 2.49 15.36 -0.61
N GLN A 72 1.60 14.75 -1.40
CA GLN A 72 0.22 14.43 -0.99
C GLN A 72 0.12 13.59 0.30
N ASN A 73 1.19 12.90 0.67
CA ASN A 73 1.28 12.13 1.90
C ASN A 73 1.77 12.96 3.11
N SER A 74 1.78 14.29 3.01
CA SER A 74 2.26 15.24 4.02
C SER A 74 3.74 15.14 4.37
N LYS A 75 4.56 14.45 3.55
CA LYS A 75 6.02 14.43 3.71
C LYS A 75 6.60 15.63 2.99
N VAL A 76 7.41 16.40 3.72
CA VAL A 76 8.14 17.55 3.19
C VAL A 76 9.58 17.13 2.91
N PHE A 77 10.08 17.48 1.72
CA PHE A 77 11.47 17.36 1.36
C PHE A 77 12.07 18.75 1.22
N LYS A 78 13.25 18.96 1.80
CA LYS A 78 14.01 20.20 1.71
C LYS A 78 15.28 19.92 0.95
N PHE A 79 15.52 20.66 -0.13
CA PHE A 79 16.70 20.53 -0.97
C PHE A 79 17.38 21.88 -1.10
N ASN A 80 18.70 21.90 -0.95
CA ASN A 80 19.51 23.06 -1.31
C ASN A 80 19.80 23.01 -2.84
N PRO A 81 19.40 24.02 -3.63
CA PRO A 81 19.61 24.04 -5.07
C PRO A 81 21.07 24.07 -5.53
N GLU A 82 22.01 24.40 -4.63
CA GLU A 82 23.45 24.34 -4.91
C GLU A 82 23.93 22.90 -5.11
N ASN A 83 23.41 21.98 -4.29
CA ASN A 83 23.88 20.60 -4.21
C ASN A 83 23.03 19.61 -5.01
N TYR A 84 21.82 20.01 -5.43
CA TYR A 84 20.85 19.09 -6.02
C TYR A 84 20.36 19.57 -7.37
N ASN A 85 20.64 18.77 -8.42
CA ASN A 85 20.06 18.98 -9.73
C ASN A 85 18.62 18.46 -9.79
N LEU A 86 17.81 18.97 -10.73
CA LEU A 86 16.43 18.52 -10.98
C LEU A 86 16.32 17.00 -11.14
N LEU A 87 17.29 16.39 -11.84
CA LEU A 87 17.34 14.94 -12.02
C LEU A 87 17.56 14.19 -10.71
N GLU A 88 18.33 14.75 -9.78
CA GLU A 88 18.64 14.13 -8.48
C GLU A 88 17.47 14.26 -7.53
N ILE A 89 16.85 15.44 -7.46
CA ILE A 89 15.59 15.66 -6.73
C ILE A 89 14.55 14.64 -7.20
N GLN A 90 14.44 14.45 -8.53
CA GLN A 90 13.56 13.44 -9.11
C GLN A 90 13.91 12.01 -8.69
N ARG A 91 15.21 11.65 -8.67
CA ARG A 91 15.66 10.32 -8.24
C ARG A 91 15.34 10.07 -6.77
N VAL A 92 15.62 11.02 -5.89
CA VAL A 92 15.34 10.92 -4.45
C VAL A 92 13.85 10.71 -4.20
N ILE A 93 13.00 11.53 -4.84
CA ILE A 93 11.54 11.41 -4.71
C ILE A 93 11.06 10.07 -5.28
N ASN A 94 11.57 9.64 -6.44
CA ASN A 94 11.19 8.36 -7.03
C ASN A 94 11.56 7.17 -6.14
N ASN A 95 12.75 7.18 -5.56
CA ASN A 95 13.23 6.11 -4.67
C ASN A 95 12.34 6.00 -3.42
N ASP A 96 12.00 7.12 -2.77
CA ASP A 96 11.09 7.14 -1.62
C ASP A 96 9.70 6.58 -1.98
N GLN A 97 9.16 6.97 -3.14
CA GLN A 97 7.87 6.46 -3.62
C GLN A 97 7.91 4.95 -3.93
N GLN A 98 9.00 4.46 -4.54
CA GLN A 98 9.17 3.05 -4.83
C GLN A 98 9.23 2.21 -3.55
N GLN A 99 10.03 2.63 -2.58
CA GLN A 99 10.12 1.96 -1.28
C GLN A 99 8.75 1.88 -0.60
N ARG A 100 7.98 2.98 -0.60
CA ARG A 100 6.61 2.98 -0.07
C ARG A 100 5.68 2.00 -0.79
N LYS A 101 5.73 1.95 -2.13
CA LYS A 101 4.93 0.98 -2.91
C LYS A 101 5.27 -0.45 -2.52
N ILE A 102 6.55 -0.76 -2.33
CA ILE A 102 7.02 -2.06 -1.87
C ILE A 102 6.49 -2.37 -0.47
N HIS A 103 6.61 -1.43 0.48
CA HIS A 103 6.10 -1.60 1.85
C HIS A 103 4.57 -1.81 1.89
N LYS A 104 3.79 -1.05 1.09
CA LYS A 104 2.33 -1.25 0.99
C LYS A 104 1.99 -2.64 0.43
N LYS A 105 2.70 -3.11 -0.60
CA LYS A 105 2.52 -4.47 -1.16
C LYS A 105 2.83 -5.54 -0.10
N LYS A 106 3.93 -5.39 0.66
CA LYS A 106 4.29 -6.31 1.75
C LYS A 106 3.20 -6.36 2.83
N LYS A 107 2.68 -5.20 3.26
CA LYS A 107 1.56 -5.14 4.24
C LYS A 107 0.29 -5.82 3.72
N LYS A 108 -0.08 -5.60 2.46
CA LYS A 108 -1.24 -6.26 1.83
C LYS A 108 -1.07 -7.79 1.78
N LYS A 109 0.11 -8.28 1.40
CA LYS A 109 0.42 -9.72 1.40
C LYS A 109 0.30 -10.33 2.80
N LYS A 110 0.86 -9.67 3.83
CA LYS A 110 0.73 -10.13 5.22
C LYS A 110 -0.73 -10.21 5.68
N LYS A 111 -1.55 -9.20 5.38
CA LYS A 111 -2.98 -9.23 5.69
C LYS A 111 -3.68 -10.38 4.98
N LYS A 112 -3.44 -10.58 3.68
CA LYS A 112 -4.06 -11.68 2.91
C LYS A 112 -3.69 -13.06 3.49
N ASN A 113 -2.43 -13.25 3.86
CA ASN A 113 -1.98 -14.49 4.48
C ASN A 113 -2.63 -14.72 5.86
N PHE A 114 -2.83 -13.66 6.65
CA PHE A 114 -3.53 -13.73 7.94
C PHE A 114 -5.01 -14.11 7.78
N TYR A 115 -5.72 -13.54 6.80
CA TYR A 115 -7.10 -13.94 6.51
C TYR A 115 -7.18 -15.40 6.06
N ASN A 116 -6.30 -15.81 5.13
CA ASN A 116 -6.28 -17.19 4.64
C ASN A 116 -5.95 -18.23 5.73
N SER A 117 -5.08 -17.90 6.70
CA SER A 117 -4.79 -18.79 7.82
C SER A 117 -5.96 -18.89 8.80
N LYS A 118 -6.73 -17.80 8.97
CA LYS A 118 -7.93 -17.80 9.81
C LYS A 118 -9.04 -18.65 9.20
N THR A 119 -9.32 -18.49 7.90
CA THR A 119 -10.31 -19.31 7.18
C THR A 119 -9.92 -20.78 7.12
N SER A 120 -8.63 -21.09 7.01
CA SER A 120 -8.13 -22.47 7.07
C SER A 120 -8.41 -23.14 8.43
N LYS A 121 -8.23 -22.41 9.54
CA LYS A 121 -8.52 -22.93 10.88
C LYS A 121 -10.02 -23.13 11.09
N GLU A 122 -10.84 -22.17 10.68
CA GLU A 122 -12.30 -22.27 10.77
C GLU A 122 -12.84 -23.48 9.99
N ASN A 123 -12.34 -23.73 8.77
CA ASN A 123 -12.73 -24.90 7.96
C ASN A 123 -12.27 -26.24 8.57
N SER A 124 -11.14 -26.26 9.26
CA SER A 124 -10.68 -27.48 9.96
C SER A 124 -11.54 -27.81 11.18
N ILE A 125 -12.00 -26.80 11.92
CA ILE A 125 -12.89 -26.97 13.08
C ILE A 125 -14.28 -27.43 12.63
N SER A 126 -14.82 -26.83 11.55
CA SER A 126 -16.11 -27.26 11.01
C SER A 126 -16.08 -28.70 10.50
N SER A 127 -14.97 -29.11 9.86
CA SER A 127 -14.74 -30.49 9.43
C SER A 127 -14.75 -31.47 10.62
N LEU A 128 -14.01 -31.16 11.69
CA LEU A 128 -13.95 -32.01 12.89
C LEU A 128 -15.30 -32.12 13.60
N LEU A 129 -16.07 -31.03 13.66
CA LEU A 129 -17.43 -31.05 14.23
C LEU A 129 -18.39 -31.91 13.42
N ILE A 130 -18.31 -31.87 12.08
CA ILE A 130 -19.12 -32.73 11.20
C ILE A 130 -18.75 -34.20 11.43
N CYS A 131 -17.45 -34.54 11.51
CA CYS A 131 -17.01 -35.90 11.79
C CYS A 131 -17.52 -36.40 13.15
N LEU A 132 -17.38 -35.60 14.22
CA LEU A 132 -17.91 -35.92 15.54
C LEU A 132 -19.42 -36.12 15.52
N PHE A 133 -20.16 -35.30 14.78
CA PHE A 133 -21.61 -35.43 14.65
C PHE A 133 -22.02 -36.73 13.95
N ILE A 134 -21.29 -37.13 12.90
CA ILE A 134 -21.51 -38.40 12.19
C ILE A 134 -21.21 -39.59 13.10
N ASP A 135 -20.11 -39.54 13.86
CA ASP A 135 -19.69 -40.62 14.76
C ASP A 135 -20.69 -40.81 15.91
N ILE A 136 -21.17 -39.70 16.51
CA ILE A 136 -22.22 -39.74 17.54
C ILE A 136 -23.52 -40.30 16.98
N SER A 137 -23.89 -39.93 15.75
CA SER A 137 -25.12 -40.41 15.10
C SER A 137 -25.07 -41.92 14.84
N LYS A 138 -23.92 -42.46 14.43
CA LYS A 138 -23.71 -43.91 14.28
C LYS A 138 -23.82 -44.64 15.62
N LEU A 139 -23.16 -44.12 16.66
CA LEU A 139 -23.18 -44.72 17.99
C LEU A 139 -24.60 -44.78 18.59
N LEU A 140 -25.42 -43.74 18.35
CA LEU A 140 -26.83 -43.71 18.74
C LEU A 140 -27.68 -44.72 17.97
N ASN A 141 -27.45 -44.87 16.67
CA ASN A 141 -28.12 -45.87 15.85
C ASN A 141 -27.78 -47.30 16.30
N ASP A 142 -26.51 -47.60 16.56
CA ASP A 142 -26.08 -48.92 17.01
C ASP A 142 -26.68 -49.26 18.38
N ARG A 143 -26.79 -48.28 19.29
CA ARG A 143 -27.49 -48.46 20.58
C ARG A 143 -28.99 -48.67 20.42
N LEU A 144 -29.65 -47.94 19.52
CA LEU A 144 -31.08 -48.11 19.22
C LEU A 144 -31.35 -49.49 18.61
N VAL A 145 -30.54 -49.93 17.65
CA VAL A 145 -30.64 -51.25 17.03
C VAL A 145 -30.44 -52.36 18.07
N ASN A 146 -29.43 -52.23 18.94
CA ASN A 146 -29.21 -53.18 20.03
C ASN A 146 -30.35 -53.19 21.06
N TRP A 147 -30.96 -52.04 21.35
CA TRP A 147 -32.12 -51.94 22.23
C TRP A 147 -33.35 -52.62 21.63
N ILE A 148 -33.61 -52.42 20.33
CA ILE A 148 -34.70 -53.08 19.59
C ILE A 148 -34.46 -54.60 19.54
N HIS A 149 -33.23 -55.05 19.25
CA HIS A 149 -32.90 -56.48 19.26
C HIS A 149 -33.05 -57.11 20.65
N SER A 150 -32.64 -56.40 21.72
CA SER A 150 -32.83 -56.85 23.09
C SER A 150 -34.30 -56.89 23.51
N SER A 151 -35.12 -55.93 23.07
CA SER A 151 -36.56 -55.94 23.32
C SER A 151 -37.29 -57.06 22.58
N LEU A 152 -36.91 -57.33 21.32
CA LEU A 152 -37.46 -58.44 20.55
C LEU A 152 -37.09 -59.80 21.15
N PHE A 153 -35.89 -59.91 21.72
CA PHE A 153 -35.41 -61.13 22.36
C PHE A 153 -36.18 -61.47 23.65
N ILE A 154 -36.60 -60.46 24.42
CA ILE A 154 -37.43 -60.66 25.63
C ILE A 154 -38.85 -61.09 25.26
N MET A 155 -39.42 -60.54 24.18
CA MET A 155 -40.78 -60.89 23.71
C MET A 155 -40.89 -62.30 23.09
N LEU A 156 -39.77 -62.89 22.64
CA LEU A 156 -39.74 -64.23 22.06
C LEU A 156 -39.49 -65.35 23.08
N TYR A 157 -39.17 -65.02 24.33
CA TYR A 157 -38.84 -66.00 25.38
C TYR A 157 -39.97 -66.23 26.41
N GLU A 158 -41.14 -65.62 26.20
CA GLU A 158 -42.30 -65.70 27.10
C GLU A 158 -43.53 -66.37 26.46
N TYR A 159 -43.32 -67.25 25.46
CA TYR A 159 -44.35 -68.10 24.85
C TYR A 159 -43.96 -69.58 24.89
#